data_AF-A0A1T2KV74-F1
#
_entry.id   AF-A0A1T2KV74-F1
#
_cell.length_a   1.000
_cell.length_b   1.000
_cell.length_c   1.000
_cell.angle_alpha   90.00
_cell.angle_beta   90.00
_cell.angle_gamma   90.00
#
_symmetry.space_group_name_H-M   'P 1'
#
loop_
_entity.id
_entity.type
_entity.pdbx_description
1 polymer ?
#
loop_
_entity_poly.entity_id
_entity_poly.type
_entity_poly.pdbx_seq_one_letter_code
_entity_poly.pdbx_strand_id
1 'polypeptide(L)'
;MLLVMQMRRMVRIRTAELAESERRYRTVFNGAPEGIWLIDQDIKTLQINERLSEILGYSEEEMQGKTPMDFVDEENREVFLEQIANIATTERRNYEIALRHKQGHNIPTQFNSVTLRHDDGSVMAALAFVEDITGRYLMEEKLRQSEKYLRTLIEAEPACVKTLDNRGHLISMNAAGLGMIEADSIDQVRNASISDLVDEDYREDFDALTRRVFQGDSGTLIFRATGLKGRKVWLETHAAPVQDSEGNITRLLGVTHDVTKRVEME
;
A
#
# COMPACT_ATOMS: atom_id res chain seq x y z
N MET A 1 -47.85 -48.77 20.73
CA MET A 1 -47.76 -48.49 19.27
C MET A 1 -47.70 -47.00 18.95
N LEU A 2 -48.58 -46.17 19.52
CA LEU A 2 -48.63 -44.70 19.29
C LEU A 2 -47.32 -43.96 19.69
N LEU A 3 -46.76 -44.27 20.85
CA LEU A 3 -45.53 -43.64 21.38
C LEU A 3 -44.31 -43.90 20.47
N VAL A 4 -44.18 -45.14 19.95
CA VAL A 4 -43.10 -45.52 19.03
C VAL A 4 -43.24 -44.81 17.69
N MET A 5 -44.47 -44.61 17.21
CA MET A 5 -44.73 -43.82 16.00
C MET A 5 -44.41 -42.32 16.22
N GLN A 6 -44.72 -41.77 17.40
CA GLN A 6 -44.37 -40.39 17.77
C GLN A 6 -42.85 -40.20 17.89
N MET A 7 -42.12 -41.12 18.52
CA MET A 7 -40.64 -41.10 18.57
C MET A 7 -40.03 -41.20 17.17
N ARG A 8 -40.49 -42.12 16.33
CA ARG A 8 -40.00 -42.25 14.94
C ARG A 8 -40.25 -40.98 14.12
N ARG A 9 -41.40 -40.34 14.31
CA ARG A 9 -41.72 -39.05 13.67
C ARG A 9 -40.81 -37.93 14.18
N MET A 10 -40.57 -37.85 15.49
CA MET A 10 -39.72 -36.83 16.10
C MET A 10 -38.25 -36.97 15.69
N VAL A 11 -37.72 -38.20 15.67
CA VAL A 11 -36.37 -38.48 15.15
C VAL A 11 -36.28 -38.03 13.70
N ARG A 12 -37.23 -38.43 12.84
CA ARG A 12 -37.22 -38.05 11.42
C ARG A 12 -37.26 -36.53 11.20
N ILE A 13 -38.04 -35.80 11.99
CA ILE A 13 -38.09 -34.33 11.92
C ILE A 13 -36.74 -33.74 12.35
N ARG A 14 -36.21 -34.13 13.52
CA ARG A 14 -34.92 -33.62 14.01
C ARG A 14 -33.75 -33.95 13.07
N THR A 15 -33.74 -35.14 12.47
CA THR A 15 -32.70 -35.52 11.50
C THR A 15 -32.78 -34.66 10.23
N ALA A 16 -34.00 -34.32 9.77
CA ALA A 16 -34.18 -33.44 8.62
C ALA A 16 -33.75 -32.00 8.93
N GLU A 17 -34.14 -31.47 10.10
CA GLU A 17 -33.74 -30.14 10.57
C GLU A 17 -32.22 -30.02 10.72
N LEU A 18 -31.57 -31.05 11.29
CA LEU A 18 -30.12 -31.09 11.41
C LEU A 18 -29.43 -31.12 10.05
N ALA A 19 -29.91 -31.94 9.12
CA ALA A 19 -29.36 -32.01 7.77
C ALA A 19 -29.51 -30.69 7.00
N GLU A 20 -30.64 -29.99 7.17
CA GLU A 20 -30.85 -28.68 6.55
C GLU A 20 -29.95 -27.61 7.18
N SER A 21 -29.77 -27.63 8.49
CA SER A 21 -28.84 -26.74 9.21
C SER A 21 -27.40 -26.99 8.76
N GLU A 22 -26.97 -28.25 8.70
CA GLU A 22 -25.62 -28.62 8.26
C GLU A 22 -25.35 -28.20 6.81
N ARG A 23 -26.33 -28.38 5.91
CA ARG A 23 -26.21 -27.91 4.53
C ARG A 23 -26.04 -26.40 4.46
N ARG A 24 -26.89 -25.64 5.18
CA ARG A 24 -26.77 -24.18 5.24
C ARG A 24 -25.42 -23.74 5.77
N TYR A 25 -24.95 -24.37 6.85
CA TYR A 25 -23.64 -24.10 7.42
C TYR A 25 -22.54 -24.32 6.38
N ARG A 26 -22.48 -25.48 5.73
CA ARG A 26 -21.47 -25.78 4.70
C ARG A 26 -21.52 -24.78 3.55
N THR A 27 -22.71 -24.42 3.07
CA THR A 27 -22.86 -23.43 1.98
C THR A 27 -22.28 -22.08 2.37
N VAL A 28 -22.56 -21.58 3.58
CA VAL A 28 -22.05 -20.27 4.03
C VAL A 28 -20.55 -20.35 4.31
N PHE A 29 -20.10 -21.43 4.93
CA PHE A 29 -18.72 -21.62 5.34
C PHE A 29 -17.77 -21.76 4.13
N ASN A 30 -18.15 -22.56 3.12
CA ASN A 30 -17.37 -22.72 1.88
C ASN A 30 -17.64 -21.63 0.85
N GLY A 31 -18.78 -20.94 0.92
CA GLY A 31 -19.08 -19.80 0.05
C GLY A 31 -18.39 -18.50 0.47
N ALA A 32 -17.66 -18.48 1.59
CA ALA A 32 -16.96 -17.30 2.07
C ALA A 32 -15.75 -16.97 1.15
N PRO A 33 -15.55 -15.68 0.80
CA PRO A 33 -14.42 -15.26 -0.06
C PRO A 33 -13.07 -15.34 0.67
N GLU A 34 -13.09 -15.31 2.00
CA GLU A 34 -11.92 -15.43 2.87
C GLU A 34 -11.73 -16.90 3.31
N GLY A 35 -10.49 -17.27 3.58
CA GLY A 35 -10.19 -18.53 4.23
C GLY A 35 -10.77 -18.52 5.65
N ILE A 36 -11.39 -19.60 6.09
CA ILE A 36 -11.90 -19.73 7.45
C ILE A 36 -11.13 -20.84 8.15
N TRP A 37 -10.62 -20.54 9.33
CA TRP A 37 -9.90 -21.47 10.20
C TRP A 37 -10.55 -21.51 11.57
N LEU A 38 -11.10 -22.66 11.96
CA LEU A 38 -11.64 -22.89 13.29
C LEU A 38 -10.67 -23.75 14.10
N ILE A 39 -10.29 -23.27 15.28
CA ILE A 39 -9.45 -24.01 16.25
C ILE A 39 -10.19 -24.20 17.57
N ASP A 40 -9.88 -25.28 18.28
CA ASP A 40 -10.37 -25.54 19.64
C ASP A 40 -9.56 -24.79 20.71
N GLN A 41 -9.94 -25.01 21.97
CA GLN A 41 -9.26 -24.47 23.15
C GLN A 41 -7.79 -24.90 23.30
N ASP A 42 -7.42 -26.05 22.72
CA ASP A 42 -6.06 -26.60 22.70
C ASP A 42 -5.29 -26.18 21.44
N ILE A 43 -5.86 -25.22 20.69
CA ILE A 43 -5.27 -24.61 19.48
C ILE A 43 -5.04 -25.66 18.39
N LYS A 44 -5.90 -26.68 18.35
CA LYS A 44 -5.94 -27.67 17.29
C LYS A 44 -7.01 -27.29 16.29
N THR A 45 -6.68 -27.46 15.02
CA THR A 45 -7.59 -27.22 13.90
C THR A 45 -8.76 -28.18 13.98
N LEU A 46 -9.95 -27.62 14.18
CA LEU A 46 -11.20 -28.35 14.11
C LEU A 46 -11.67 -28.49 12.66
N GLN A 47 -11.61 -27.38 11.93
CA GLN A 47 -12.17 -27.27 10.59
C GLN A 47 -11.56 -26.10 9.82
N ILE A 48 -11.47 -26.25 8.51
CA ILE A 48 -11.12 -25.18 7.57
C ILE A 48 -12.10 -25.18 6.40
N ASN A 49 -12.31 -24.04 5.75
CA ASN A 49 -13.11 -24.01 4.53
C ASN A 49 -12.28 -24.33 3.27
N GLU A 50 -12.98 -24.54 2.15
CA GLU A 50 -12.36 -24.76 0.84
C GLU A 50 -11.40 -23.62 0.47
N ARG A 51 -11.78 -22.37 0.77
CA ARG A 51 -10.96 -21.21 0.44
C ARG A 51 -9.59 -21.21 1.13
N LEU A 52 -9.51 -21.57 2.41
CA LEU A 52 -8.24 -21.67 3.12
C LEU A 52 -7.37 -22.81 2.57
N SER A 53 -8.02 -23.91 2.18
CA SER A 53 -7.34 -25.03 1.52
C SER A 53 -6.73 -24.62 0.19
N GLU A 54 -7.44 -23.82 -0.60
CA GLU A 54 -6.92 -23.23 -1.85
C GLU A 54 -5.75 -22.29 -1.60
N ILE A 55 -5.84 -21.43 -0.57
CA ILE A 55 -4.77 -20.48 -0.21
C ILE A 55 -3.51 -21.24 0.18
N LEU A 56 -3.58 -22.25 1.05
CA LEU A 56 -2.39 -22.91 1.61
C LEU A 56 -1.95 -24.18 0.87
N GLY A 57 -2.81 -24.73 0.01
CA GLY A 57 -2.58 -25.95 -0.76
C GLY A 57 -2.67 -27.25 0.06
N TYR A 58 -3.08 -27.19 1.32
CA TYR A 58 -3.35 -28.37 2.17
C TYR A 58 -4.83 -28.73 2.13
N SER A 59 -5.14 -30.02 2.24
CA SER A 59 -6.53 -30.44 2.45
C SER A 59 -6.96 -30.26 3.91
N GLU A 60 -8.27 -30.26 4.15
CA GLU A 60 -8.84 -30.22 5.50
C GLU A 60 -8.27 -31.36 6.36
N GLU A 61 -8.18 -32.58 5.83
CA GLU A 61 -7.65 -33.75 6.55
C GLU A 61 -6.17 -33.59 6.91
N GLU A 62 -5.40 -32.88 6.08
CA GLU A 62 -3.99 -32.60 6.36
C GLU A 62 -3.81 -31.55 7.46
N MET A 63 -4.79 -30.67 7.66
CA MET A 63 -4.75 -29.61 8.68
C MET A 63 -5.45 -29.99 9.97
N GLN A 64 -6.45 -30.87 9.92
CA GLN A 64 -7.25 -31.26 11.08
C GLN A 64 -6.37 -31.85 12.21
N GLY A 65 -6.61 -31.40 13.44
CA GLY A 65 -5.85 -31.81 14.62
C GLY A 65 -4.42 -31.22 14.73
N LYS A 66 -3.95 -30.52 13.69
CA LYS A 66 -2.68 -29.78 13.73
C LYS A 66 -2.87 -28.39 14.30
N THR A 67 -1.79 -27.80 14.80
CA THR A 67 -1.82 -26.42 15.27
C THR A 67 -1.49 -25.49 14.11
N PRO A 68 -2.06 -24.27 14.05
CA PRO A 68 -1.65 -23.30 13.03
C PRO A 68 -0.14 -23.01 13.03
N MET A 69 0.56 -23.23 14.16
CA MET A 69 2.02 -23.12 14.24
C MET A 69 2.77 -24.12 13.34
N ASP A 70 2.13 -25.19 12.88
CA ASP A 70 2.71 -26.16 11.94
C ASP A 70 2.81 -25.57 10.51
N PHE A 71 2.11 -24.46 10.26
CA PHE A 71 1.95 -23.80 8.97
C PHE A 71 2.55 -22.40 8.94
N VAL A 72 3.48 -22.08 9.85
CA VAL A 72 4.30 -20.86 9.81
C VAL A 72 5.77 -21.24 9.72
N ASP A 73 6.61 -20.31 9.26
CA ASP A 73 8.06 -20.45 9.38
C ASP A 73 8.56 -19.96 10.75
N GLU A 74 9.85 -20.14 11.02
CA GLU A 74 10.44 -19.81 12.33
C GLU A 74 10.33 -18.31 12.68
N GLU A 75 10.46 -17.43 11.68
CA GLU A 75 10.39 -15.98 11.86
C GLU A 75 8.98 -15.54 12.30
N ASN A 76 7.95 -16.17 11.73
CA ASN A 76 6.56 -15.85 12.03
C ASN A 76 6.03 -16.55 13.31
N ARG A 77 6.76 -17.53 13.88
CA ARG A 77 6.33 -18.24 15.10
C ARG A 77 6.14 -17.31 16.29
N GLU A 78 7.02 -16.33 16.49
CA GLU A 78 6.95 -15.42 17.64
C GLU A 78 5.67 -14.58 17.62
N VAL A 79 5.35 -14.01 16.45
CA VAL A 79 4.11 -13.26 16.23
C VAL A 79 2.91 -14.15 16.53
N PHE A 80 2.92 -15.39 16.02
CA PHE A 80 1.80 -16.31 16.25
C PHE A 80 1.64 -16.71 17.72
N LEU A 81 2.73 -16.92 18.45
CA LEU A 81 2.73 -17.25 19.88
C LEU A 81 2.11 -16.12 20.71
N GLU A 82 2.46 -14.87 20.39
CA GLU A 82 1.84 -13.70 21.04
C GLU A 82 0.34 -13.67 20.79
N GLN A 83 -0.10 -13.90 19.55
CA GLN A 83 -1.52 -13.88 19.20
C GLN A 83 -2.30 -15.03 19.84
N ILE A 84 -1.68 -16.21 19.97
CA ILE A 84 -2.22 -17.34 20.73
C ILE A 84 -2.41 -16.97 22.21
N ALA A 85 -1.39 -16.39 22.85
CA ALA A 85 -1.45 -16.04 24.26
C ALA A 85 -2.61 -15.08 24.56
N ASN A 86 -2.94 -14.23 23.59
CA ASN A 86 -4.02 -13.26 23.67
C ASN A 86 -5.43 -13.85 23.41
N ILE A 87 -5.58 -15.13 23.02
CA ILE A 87 -6.91 -15.77 22.84
C ILE A 87 -7.75 -15.63 24.11
N ALA A 88 -7.15 -15.96 25.25
CA ALA A 88 -7.88 -16.04 26.53
C ALA A 88 -8.36 -14.68 27.04
N THR A 89 -7.69 -13.60 26.65
CA THR A 89 -7.93 -12.24 27.17
C THR A 89 -8.60 -11.32 26.16
N THR A 90 -8.59 -11.65 24.87
CA THR A 90 -9.01 -10.76 23.79
C THR A 90 -10.15 -11.37 22.99
N GLU A 91 -11.20 -10.59 22.74
CA GLU A 91 -12.33 -11.03 21.91
C GLU A 91 -12.02 -11.03 20.43
N ARG A 92 -11.27 -10.02 19.95
CA ARG A 92 -10.94 -9.85 18.52
C ARG A 92 -9.48 -9.51 18.33
N ARG A 93 -8.86 -10.07 17.30
CA ARG A 93 -7.45 -9.83 16.94
C ARG A 93 -7.34 -9.62 15.44
N ASN A 94 -6.53 -8.64 15.03
CA ASN A 94 -6.16 -8.40 13.65
C ASN A 94 -4.63 -8.30 13.57
N TYR A 95 -4.03 -9.10 12.70
CA TYR A 95 -2.59 -9.14 12.50
C TYR A 95 -2.25 -9.70 11.13
N GLU A 96 -1.06 -9.38 10.65
CA GLU A 96 -0.49 -9.97 9.44
C GLU A 96 0.56 -11.00 9.82
N ILE A 97 0.55 -12.12 9.12
CA ILE A 97 1.54 -13.18 9.29
C ILE A 97 1.68 -13.93 7.97
N ALA A 98 2.89 -14.44 7.70
CA ALA A 98 3.08 -15.32 6.56
C ALA A 98 2.80 -16.78 6.95
N LEU A 99 1.91 -17.43 6.20
CA LEU A 99 1.66 -18.87 6.31
C LEU A 99 2.46 -19.62 5.25
N ARG A 100 3.01 -20.76 5.62
CA ARG A 100 3.78 -21.63 4.73
C ARG A 100 2.85 -22.51 3.90
N HIS A 101 2.79 -22.25 2.60
CA HIS A 101 2.12 -23.08 1.62
C HIS A 101 2.73 -24.49 1.57
N LYS A 102 1.95 -25.49 1.14
CA LYS A 102 2.38 -26.90 1.01
C LYS A 102 3.62 -27.11 0.13
N GLN A 103 3.83 -26.22 -0.83
CA GLN A 103 5.01 -26.23 -1.71
C GLN A 103 6.25 -25.55 -1.09
N GLY A 104 6.16 -25.09 0.16
CA GLY A 104 7.28 -24.55 0.94
C GLY A 104 7.51 -23.04 0.83
N HIS A 105 6.80 -22.33 -0.04
CA HIS A 105 6.84 -20.87 -0.08
C HIS A 105 5.90 -20.25 0.97
N ASN A 106 6.17 -19.01 1.35
CA ASN A 106 5.34 -18.26 2.28
C ASN A 106 4.30 -17.43 1.53
N ILE A 107 3.10 -17.35 2.09
CA ILE A 107 1.98 -16.54 1.63
C ILE A 107 1.71 -15.51 2.71
N PRO A 108 1.92 -14.21 2.45
CA PRO A 108 1.52 -13.18 3.39
C PRO A 108 0.00 -13.21 3.52
N THR A 109 -0.47 -13.26 4.76
CA THR A 109 -1.90 -13.33 5.06
C THR A 109 -2.30 -12.33 6.13
N GLN A 110 -3.52 -11.82 6.04
CA GLN A 110 -4.16 -11.03 7.08
C GLN A 110 -5.16 -11.88 7.84
N PHE A 111 -5.01 -11.92 9.16
CA PHE A 111 -5.89 -12.63 10.08
C PHE A 111 -6.88 -11.66 10.72
N ASN A 112 -8.16 -12.02 10.70
CA ASN A 112 -9.20 -11.44 11.54
C ASN A 112 -9.78 -12.54 12.42
N SER A 113 -9.38 -12.58 13.68
CA SER A 113 -9.74 -13.67 14.60
C SER A 113 -10.74 -13.22 15.66
N VAL A 114 -11.71 -14.08 15.96
CA VAL A 114 -12.70 -13.91 17.03
C VAL A 114 -12.63 -15.10 17.98
N THR A 115 -12.58 -14.82 19.28
CA THR A 115 -12.64 -15.85 20.33
C THR A 115 -14.10 -16.16 20.65
N LEU A 116 -14.48 -17.43 20.54
CA LEU A 116 -15.79 -17.94 20.91
C LEU A 116 -15.74 -18.43 22.35
N ARG A 117 -16.73 -18.07 23.17
CA ARG A 117 -16.77 -18.39 24.60
C ARG A 117 -18.04 -19.13 24.97
N HIS A 118 -17.95 -19.95 26.01
CA HIS A 118 -19.11 -20.49 26.71
C HIS A 118 -19.80 -19.40 27.54
N ASP A 119 -21.01 -19.70 28.01
CA ASP A 119 -21.80 -18.80 28.86
C ASP A 119 -21.09 -18.44 30.18
N ASP A 120 -20.15 -19.28 30.63
CA ASP A 120 -19.32 -19.05 31.83
C ASP A 120 -18.06 -18.20 31.57
N GLY A 121 -17.85 -17.75 30.32
CA GLY A 121 -16.71 -16.95 29.90
C GLY A 121 -15.44 -17.74 29.53
N SER A 122 -15.44 -19.07 29.71
CA SER A 122 -14.34 -19.92 29.27
C SER A 122 -14.23 -19.97 27.74
N VAL A 123 -13.03 -20.17 27.22
CA VAL A 123 -12.77 -20.23 25.76
C VAL A 123 -13.33 -21.54 25.22
N MET A 124 -14.27 -21.45 24.27
CA MET A 124 -14.82 -22.60 23.55
C MET A 124 -13.96 -22.93 22.32
N ALA A 125 -13.65 -21.92 21.52
CA ALA A 125 -12.94 -22.05 20.25
C ALA A 125 -12.42 -20.67 19.80
N ALA A 126 -11.63 -20.63 18.74
CA ALA A 126 -11.35 -19.39 18.02
C ALA A 126 -11.56 -19.58 16.52
N LEU A 127 -12.19 -18.59 15.90
CA LEU A 127 -12.48 -18.53 14.47
C LEU A 127 -11.62 -17.44 13.85
N ALA A 128 -10.80 -17.77 12.86
CA ALA A 128 -10.04 -16.81 12.08
C ALA A 128 -10.57 -16.75 10.65
N PHE A 129 -10.70 -15.53 10.15
CA PHE A 129 -10.78 -15.27 8.72
C PHE A 129 -9.38 -14.90 8.22
N VAL A 130 -8.96 -15.51 7.12
CA VAL A 130 -7.60 -15.48 6.59
C VAL A 130 -7.68 -15.01 5.14
N GLU A 131 -7.14 -13.82 4.89
CA GLU A 131 -7.05 -13.23 3.57
C GLU A 131 -5.63 -13.38 3.02
N ASP A 132 -5.49 -13.87 1.78
CA ASP A 132 -4.22 -13.81 1.05
C ASP A 132 -3.99 -12.39 0.53
N ILE A 133 -2.97 -11.72 1.07
CA ILE A 133 -2.62 -10.34 0.74
C ILE A 133 -1.43 -10.25 -0.22
N THR A 134 -1.04 -11.36 -0.87
CA THR A 134 0.06 -11.39 -1.86
C THR A 134 -0.16 -10.37 -2.97
N GLY A 135 -1.39 -10.24 -3.45
CA GLY A 135 -1.76 -9.25 -4.47
C GLY A 135 -1.43 -7.81 -4.05
N ARG A 136 -1.68 -7.47 -2.78
CA ARG A 136 -1.41 -6.14 -2.22
C ARG A 136 0.09 -5.86 -2.18
N TYR A 137 0.89 -6.78 -1.63
CA TYR A 137 2.35 -6.67 -1.60
C TYR A 137 2.96 -6.56 -3.00
N LEU A 138 2.47 -7.34 -3.97
CA LEU A 138 2.95 -7.26 -5.36
C LEU A 138 2.62 -5.92 -6.02
N MET A 139 1.45 -5.34 -5.73
CA MET A 139 1.07 -4.02 -6.25
C MET A 139 1.91 -2.91 -5.63
N GLU A 140 2.11 -2.94 -4.32
CA GLU A 140 2.97 -1.99 -3.60
C GLU A 140 4.41 -2.05 -4.08
N GLU A 141 4.96 -3.25 -4.26
CA GLU A 141 6.32 -3.42 -4.77
C GLU A 141 6.46 -2.92 -6.21
N LYS A 142 5.50 -3.21 -7.08
CA LYS A 142 5.49 -2.67 -8.46
C LYS A 142 5.42 -1.14 -8.47
N LEU A 143 4.59 -0.54 -7.61
CA LEU A 143 4.49 0.91 -7.48
C LEU A 143 5.84 1.49 -7.02
N ARG A 144 6.43 0.92 -5.95
CA ARG A 144 7.73 1.33 -5.42
C ARG A 144 8.85 1.23 -6.45
N GLN A 145 8.87 0.15 -7.24
CA GLN A 145 9.84 -0.03 -8.32
C GLN A 145 9.65 1.00 -9.43
N SER A 146 8.41 1.28 -9.83
CA SER A 146 8.08 2.31 -10.81
C SER A 146 8.51 3.71 -10.34
N GLU A 147 8.19 4.08 -9.09
CA GLU A 147 8.62 5.35 -8.50
C GLU A 147 10.14 5.49 -8.42
N LYS A 148 10.85 4.42 -8.02
CA LYS A 148 12.31 4.41 -7.98
C LYS A 148 12.91 4.55 -9.39
N TYR A 149 12.34 3.87 -10.37
CA TYR A 149 12.77 3.96 -11.76
C TYR A 149 12.60 5.39 -12.31
N LEU A 150 11.40 5.97 -12.16
CA LEU A 150 11.12 7.35 -12.59
C LEU A 150 12.01 8.37 -11.89
N ARG A 151 12.23 8.21 -10.57
CA ARG A 151 13.16 9.06 -9.83
C ARG A 151 14.59 8.96 -10.40
N THR A 152 15.04 7.76 -10.72
CA THR A 152 16.38 7.55 -11.30
C THR A 152 16.52 8.24 -12.65
N LEU A 153 15.49 8.19 -13.50
CA LEU A 153 15.49 8.91 -14.78
C LEU A 153 15.58 10.43 -14.58
N ILE A 154 14.79 10.98 -13.66
CA ILE A 154 14.80 12.42 -13.34
C ILE A 154 16.16 12.87 -12.77
N GLU A 155 16.76 12.08 -11.89
CA GLU A 155 18.07 12.40 -11.29
C GLU A 155 19.23 12.27 -12.29
N ALA A 156 19.11 11.39 -13.28
CA ALA A 156 20.11 11.23 -14.33
C ALA A 156 20.01 12.29 -15.45
N GLU A 157 18.89 13.02 -15.52
CA GLU A 157 18.66 14.06 -16.53
C GLU A 157 19.64 15.24 -16.33
N PRO A 158 20.47 15.59 -17.34
CA PRO A 158 21.40 16.71 -17.22
C PRO A 158 20.73 18.08 -17.19
N ALA A 159 19.49 18.18 -17.70
CA ALA A 159 18.68 19.37 -17.51
C ALA A 159 18.13 19.46 -16.07
N CYS A 160 17.92 20.68 -15.59
CA CYS A 160 17.21 20.91 -14.34
C CYS A 160 15.73 20.53 -14.53
N VAL A 161 15.26 19.54 -13.78
CA VAL A 161 13.84 19.20 -13.69
C VAL A 161 13.35 19.65 -12.33
N LYS A 162 12.36 20.56 -12.31
CA LYS A 162 11.82 21.13 -11.07
C LYS A 162 10.30 21.23 -11.10
N THR A 163 9.69 21.20 -9.92
CA THR A 163 8.27 21.52 -9.77
C THR A 163 8.04 22.66 -8.79
N LEU A 164 7.12 23.56 -9.12
CA LEU A 164 6.75 24.71 -8.31
C LEU A 164 5.27 24.64 -7.91
N ASP A 165 4.93 25.23 -6.76
CA ASP A 165 3.55 25.51 -6.37
C ASP A 165 2.97 26.74 -7.10
N ASN A 166 1.70 27.07 -6.84
CA ASN A 166 1.02 28.21 -7.45
C ASN A 166 1.54 29.59 -7.00
N ARG A 167 2.45 29.64 -6.03
CA ARG A 167 3.14 30.83 -5.56
C ARG A 167 4.59 30.89 -6.05
N GLY A 168 5.02 29.93 -6.87
CA GLY A 168 6.39 29.86 -7.39
C GLY A 168 7.40 29.27 -6.40
N HIS A 169 6.95 28.68 -5.29
CA HIS A 169 7.84 28.01 -4.34
C HIS A 169 8.27 26.65 -4.86
N LEU A 170 9.53 26.31 -4.57
CA LEU A 170 10.09 25.03 -4.97
C LEU A 170 9.51 23.86 -4.16
N ILE A 171 8.89 22.92 -4.86
CA ILE A 171 8.40 21.64 -4.31
C ILE A 171 9.47 20.56 -4.47
N SER A 172 10.05 20.44 -5.67
CA SER A 172 11.10 19.46 -5.97
C SER A 172 12.05 19.95 -7.05
N MET A 173 13.29 19.46 -7.03
CA MET A 173 14.31 19.70 -8.03
C MET A 173 15.26 18.50 -8.07
N ASN A 174 15.70 18.08 -9.26
CA ASN A 174 16.73 17.06 -9.42
C ASN A 174 18.14 17.60 -9.11
N ALA A 175 19.13 16.70 -9.01
CA ALA A 175 20.52 17.07 -8.71
C ALA A 175 21.12 18.08 -9.68
N ALA A 176 20.79 17.99 -10.99
CA ALA A 176 21.26 18.93 -11.99
C ALA A 176 20.80 20.37 -11.70
N GLY A 177 19.53 20.56 -11.34
CA GLY A 177 19.00 21.86 -10.96
C GLY A 177 19.63 22.43 -9.71
N LEU A 178 19.84 21.61 -8.67
CA LEU A 178 20.55 22.03 -7.45
C LEU A 178 21.96 22.53 -7.78
N GLY A 179 22.66 21.84 -8.69
CA GLY A 179 23.97 22.28 -9.21
C GLY A 179 23.91 23.61 -9.98
N MET A 180 22.86 23.84 -10.78
CA MET A 180 22.67 25.11 -11.49
C MET A 180 22.53 26.29 -10.54
N ILE A 181 21.78 26.13 -9.44
CA ILE A 181 21.55 27.18 -8.43
C ILE A 181 22.55 27.17 -7.26
N GLU A 182 23.56 26.29 -7.30
CA GLU A 182 24.60 26.14 -6.28
C GLU A 182 24.08 25.77 -4.86
N ALA A 183 22.97 25.05 -4.80
CA ALA A 183 22.43 24.47 -3.57
C ALA A 183 23.07 23.11 -3.28
N ASP A 184 23.50 22.91 -2.03
CA ASP A 184 24.08 21.64 -1.58
C ASP A 184 23.00 20.57 -1.31
N SER A 185 21.78 21.00 -0.99
CA SER A 185 20.63 20.13 -0.81
C SER A 185 19.33 20.87 -1.09
N ILE A 186 18.28 20.11 -1.45
CA ILE A 186 16.93 20.67 -1.63
C ILE A 186 16.46 21.41 -0.37
N ASP A 187 16.88 20.99 0.83
CA ASP A 187 16.44 21.60 2.09
C ASP A 187 16.89 23.06 2.27
N GLN A 188 17.94 23.52 1.57
CA GLN A 188 18.35 24.93 1.57
C GLN A 188 17.37 25.83 0.78
N VAL A 189 16.66 25.23 -0.18
CA VAL A 189 15.79 25.93 -1.15
C VAL A 189 14.35 25.43 -1.12
N ARG A 190 14.03 24.53 -0.18
CA ARG A 190 12.70 23.93 -0.05
C ARG A 190 11.71 25.01 0.34
N ASN A 191 10.62 25.12 -0.42
CA ASN A 191 9.63 26.18 -0.30
C ASN A 191 10.18 27.61 -0.50
N ALA A 192 11.43 27.77 -0.93
CA ALA A 192 11.94 29.07 -1.33
C ALA A 192 11.30 29.47 -2.66
N SER A 193 11.04 30.77 -2.83
CA SER A 193 10.59 31.30 -4.11
C SER A 193 11.75 31.22 -5.10
N ILE A 194 11.57 30.49 -6.21
CA ILE A 194 12.61 30.45 -7.24
C ILE A 194 12.81 31.83 -7.90
N SER A 195 11.78 32.68 -7.86
CA SER A 195 11.85 34.06 -8.37
C SER A 195 12.92 34.90 -7.64
N ASP A 196 13.26 34.55 -6.38
CA ASP A 196 14.30 35.27 -5.62
C ASP A 196 15.70 35.09 -6.22
N LEU A 197 15.94 33.93 -6.87
CA LEU A 197 17.19 33.61 -7.56
C LEU A 197 17.25 34.18 -8.98
N VAL A 198 16.12 34.59 -9.55
CA VAL A 198 16.06 35.25 -10.85
C VAL A 198 16.54 36.69 -10.70
N ASP A 199 17.40 37.14 -11.61
CA ASP A 199 17.89 38.52 -11.62
C ASP A 199 16.72 39.50 -11.82
N GLU A 200 16.80 40.68 -11.21
CA GLU A 200 15.70 41.67 -11.14
C GLU A 200 15.07 41.98 -12.50
N ASP A 201 15.89 42.10 -13.55
CA ASP A 201 15.46 42.40 -14.93
C ASP A 201 14.51 41.34 -15.52
N TYR A 202 14.47 40.11 -14.98
CA TYR A 202 13.70 38.98 -15.52
C TYR A 202 12.61 38.46 -14.58
N ARG A 203 12.50 38.99 -13.35
CA ARG A 203 11.54 38.47 -12.34
C ARG A 203 10.10 38.61 -12.79
N GLU A 204 9.74 39.75 -13.39
CA GLU A 204 8.36 39.99 -13.84
C GLU A 204 7.94 39.00 -14.94
N ASP A 205 8.83 38.74 -15.90
CA ASP A 205 8.59 37.77 -16.98
C ASP A 205 8.50 36.33 -16.45
N PHE A 206 9.33 35.98 -15.46
CA PHE A 206 9.29 34.67 -14.80
C PHE A 206 7.98 34.47 -14.02
N ASP A 207 7.55 35.46 -13.26
CA ASP A 207 6.29 35.43 -12.52
C ASP A 207 5.09 35.42 -13.47
N ALA A 208 5.16 36.14 -14.59
CA ALA A 208 4.14 36.12 -15.63
C ALA A 208 4.04 34.75 -16.30
N LEU A 209 5.17 34.12 -16.63
CA LEU A 209 5.19 32.74 -17.14
C LEU A 209 4.55 31.78 -16.12
N THR A 210 4.90 31.89 -14.84
CA THR A 210 4.34 31.06 -13.78
C THR A 210 2.82 31.21 -13.70
N ARG A 211 2.29 32.45 -13.70
CA ARG A 211 0.85 32.70 -13.71
C ARG A 211 0.14 32.10 -14.92
N ARG A 212 0.71 32.22 -16.13
CA ARG A 212 0.13 31.62 -17.36
C ARG A 212 0.05 30.10 -17.26
N VAL A 213 1.07 29.45 -16.71
CA VAL A 213 1.06 27.99 -16.55
C VAL A 213 -0.08 27.55 -15.62
N PHE A 214 -0.32 28.26 -14.52
CA PHE A 214 -1.47 27.98 -13.65
C PHE A 214 -2.83 28.37 -14.23
N GLN A 215 -2.86 29.03 -15.39
CA GLN A 215 -4.06 29.25 -16.21
C GLN A 215 -4.25 28.17 -17.29
N GLY A 216 -3.33 27.23 -17.42
CA GLY A 216 -3.39 26.10 -18.36
C GLY A 216 -2.47 26.20 -19.57
N ASP A 217 -1.75 27.30 -19.73
CA ASP A 217 -0.81 27.48 -20.84
C ASP A 217 0.53 26.80 -20.59
N SER A 218 1.37 26.72 -21.62
CA SER A 218 2.78 26.35 -21.51
C SER A 218 3.64 27.42 -22.18
N GLY A 219 4.90 27.55 -21.79
CA GLY A 219 5.76 28.59 -22.34
C GLY A 219 7.23 28.36 -22.11
N THR A 220 8.04 29.14 -22.81
CA THR A 220 9.51 29.15 -22.67
C THR A 220 9.96 30.53 -22.26
N LEU A 221 11.02 30.62 -21.44
CA LEU A 221 11.66 31.87 -21.05
C LEU A 221 13.17 31.66 -20.94
N ILE A 222 13.94 32.60 -21.49
CA ILE A 222 15.37 32.73 -21.25
C ILE A 222 15.56 33.87 -20.24
N PHE A 223 16.27 33.59 -19.16
CA PHE A 223 16.50 34.54 -18.08
C PHE A 223 17.87 34.33 -17.44
N ARG A 224 18.36 35.35 -16.74
CA ARG A 224 19.57 35.23 -15.93
C ARG A 224 19.19 34.96 -14.47
N ALA A 225 19.91 34.04 -13.84
CA ALA A 225 19.75 33.74 -12.41
C ALA A 225 21.10 33.80 -11.71
N THR A 226 21.06 34.13 -10.42
CA THR A 226 22.21 34.14 -9.52
C THR A 226 22.04 33.02 -8.49
N GLY A 227 22.96 32.03 -8.52
CA GLY A 227 22.98 30.93 -7.57
C GLY A 227 23.30 31.37 -6.14
N LEU A 228 23.11 30.46 -5.17
CA LEU A 228 23.31 30.75 -3.74
C LEU A 228 24.75 31.13 -3.38
N LYS A 229 25.74 30.71 -4.19
CA LYS A 229 27.16 31.05 -3.99
C LYS A 229 27.61 32.19 -4.90
N GLY A 230 26.67 32.83 -5.60
CA GLY A 230 26.87 34.05 -6.39
C GLY A 230 27.19 33.85 -7.86
N ARG A 231 27.24 32.60 -8.37
CA ARG A 231 27.47 32.36 -9.81
C ARG A 231 26.26 32.79 -10.61
N LYS A 232 26.51 33.57 -11.67
CA LYS A 232 25.48 33.94 -12.65
C LYS A 232 25.42 32.92 -13.77
N VAL A 233 24.21 32.51 -14.13
CA VAL A 233 23.94 31.55 -15.20
C VAL A 233 22.79 32.04 -16.07
N TRP A 234 22.90 31.82 -17.39
CA TRP A 234 21.78 31.98 -18.30
C TRP A 234 21.01 30.67 -18.39
N LEU A 235 19.71 30.75 -18.14
CA LEU A 235 18.83 29.60 -18.07
C LEU A 235 17.71 29.74 -19.09
N GLU A 236 17.47 28.69 -19.87
CA GLU A 236 16.29 28.55 -20.71
C GLU A 236 15.36 27.53 -20.07
N THR A 237 14.17 27.95 -19.65
CA THR A 237 13.17 27.06 -19.05
C THR A 237 11.98 26.86 -19.98
N HIS A 238 11.57 25.61 -20.12
CA HIS A 238 10.25 25.23 -20.63
C HIS A 238 9.36 24.91 -19.44
N ALA A 239 8.21 25.56 -19.34
CA ALA A 239 7.27 25.39 -18.24
C ALA A 239 5.90 24.92 -18.74
N ALA A 240 5.35 23.90 -18.07
CA ALA A 240 4.07 23.27 -18.41
C ALA A 240 3.25 22.93 -17.15
N PRO A 241 1.92 22.89 -17.23
CA PRO A 241 1.06 22.58 -16.09
C PRO A 241 1.06 21.08 -15.78
N VAL A 242 1.06 20.75 -14.49
CA VAL A 242 0.83 19.39 -14.00
C VAL A 242 -0.55 19.35 -13.37
N GLN A 243 -1.40 18.47 -13.89
CA GLN A 243 -2.79 18.29 -13.45
C GLN A 243 -2.93 17.08 -12.53
N ASP A 244 -3.88 17.16 -11.59
CA ASP A 244 -4.36 15.99 -10.85
C ASP A 244 -5.36 15.16 -11.67
N SER A 245 -5.89 14.09 -11.07
CA SER A 245 -6.90 13.22 -11.69
C SER A 245 -8.24 13.90 -11.98
N GLU A 246 -8.52 15.05 -11.36
CA GLU A 246 -9.74 15.83 -11.56
C GLU A 246 -9.54 16.93 -12.62
N GLY A 247 -8.31 17.09 -13.15
CA GLY A 247 -7.96 18.11 -14.13
C GLY A 247 -7.55 19.44 -13.53
N ASN A 248 -7.45 19.56 -12.20
CA ASN A 248 -6.99 20.78 -11.55
C ASN A 248 -5.48 20.91 -11.70
N ILE A 249 -4.99 22.11 -12.04
CA ILE A 249 -3.55 22.37 -12.12
C ILE A 249 -3.01 22.48 -10.70
N THR A 250 -2.18 21.52 -10.32
CA THR A 250 -1.62 21.43 -8.96
C THR A 250 -0.21 21.99 -8.87
N ARG A 251 0.57 21.89 -9.97
CA ARG A 251 1.98 22.29 -10.01
C ARG A 251 2.37 22.80 -11.39
N LEU A 252 3.47 23.54 -11.42
CA LEU A 252 4.22 23.86 -12.63
C LEU A 252 5.40 22.88 -12.74
N LEU A 253 5.59 22.25 -13.89
CA LEU A 253 6.81 21.51 -14.24
C LEU A 253 7.72 22.42 -15.06
N GLY A 254 8.95 22.62 -14.59
CA GLY A 254 9.99 23.34 -15.31
C GLY A 254 11.11 22.40 -15.73
N VAL A 255 11.43 22.37 -17.02
CA VAL A 255 12.66 21.75 -17.55
C VAL A 255 13.58 22.87 -18.00
N THR A 256 14.75 22.98 -17.40
CA THR A 256 15.63 24.14 -17.57
C THR A 256 17.03 23.73 -17.98
N HIS A 257 17.55 24.37 -19.01
CA HIS A 257 18.90 24.16 -19.53
C HIS A 257 19.79 25.36 -19.20
N ASP A 258 21.05 25.08 -18.86
CA ASP A 258 22.09 26.10 -18.79
C ASP A 258 22.51 26.44 -20.23
N VAL A 259 22.20 27.67 -20.65
CA VAL A 259 22.49 28.19 -21.99
C VAL A 259 23.56 29.28 -21.96
N THR A 260 24.32 29.39 -20.85
CA THR A 260 25.37 30.40 -20.67
C THR A 260 26.37 30.41 -21.82
N LYS A 261 26.88 29.24 -22.20
CA LYS A 261 27.81 29.11 -23.34
C LYS A 261 27.21 29.57 -24.66
N ARG A 262 25.90 29.37 -24.87
CA ARG A 262 25.21 29.75 -26.12
C ARG A 262 25.07 31.27 -26.19
N VAL A 263 24.63 31.89 -25.10
CA VAL A 263 24.40 33.35 -25.02
C VAL A 263 25.72 34.14 -25.04
N GLU A 264 26.80 33.61 -24.44
CA GLU A 264 28.11 34.29 -24.45
C GLU A 264 28.87 34.19 -25.78
N MET A 265 28.45 33.32 -26.69
CA MET A 265 29.05 33.16 -28.03
C MET A 265 28.35 33.98 -29.12
N GLU A 266 27.17 34.53 -28.83
CA GLU A 266 26.38 35.41 -29.71
C GLU A 266 26.69 36.89 -29.46
#